data_AF-X1CUG4-F1
#
_entry.id   AF-X1CUG4-F1
#
_cell.length_a   1.000
_cell.length_b   1.000
_cell.length_c   1.000
_cell.angle_alpha   90.00
_cell.angle_beta   90.00
_cell.angle_gamma   90.00
#
_symmetry.space_group_name_H-M   'P 1'
#
loop_
_entity.id
_entity.type
_entity.pdbx_description
1 polymer ?
#
loop_
_entity_poly.entity_id
_entity_poly.type
_entity_poly.pdbx_seq_one_letter_code
_entity_poly.pdbx_strand_id
1 'polypeptide(L)'
;MDRKSLLKVVVIGVFALGLAIGVSSAEIEATTEKGTTKVTEYGKGYRFDKNGWIYVHIEGEPYERGFQHGYLVASELDEILESLKYLTYWNTGKRWDFFVDAGEKLFVPRIDEEFLGEMKGIAE
;
A
#
# COMPACT_ATOMS: atom_id res chain seq x y z
N MET A 1 -5.88 -41.83 -20.50
CA MET A 1 -5.15 -41.35 -21.69
C MET A 1 -4.52 -40.01 -21.33
N ASP A 2 -3.21 -39.76 -21.25
CA ASP A 2 -1.99 -40.54 -21.01
C ASP A 2 -0.98 -39.54 -20.36
N ARG A 3 -0.23 -39.97 -19.35
CA ARG A 3 0.63 -39.16 -18.44
C ARG A 3 1.94 -38.66 -19.10
N LYS A 4 2.04 -38.77 -20.42
CA LYS A 4 3.24 -38.46 -21.22
C LYS A 4 3.16 -37.15 -22.02
N SER A 5 2.03 -36.45 -22.03
CA SER A 5 1.92 -35.10 -22.63
C SER A 5 2.42 -33.95 -21.74
N LEU A 6 2.91 -34.25 -20.53
CA LEU A 6 3.37 -33.27 -19.53
C LEU A 6 4.88 -32.95 -19.58
N LEU A 7 5.65 -33.46 -20.56
CA LEU A 7 7.12 -33.36 -20.55
C LEU A 7 7.77 -32.68 -21.77
N LYS A 8 7.03 -32.10 -22.70
CA LYS A 8 7.63 -31.33 -23.81
C LYS A 8 7.75 -29.84 -23.47
N VAL A 9 8.73 -29.59 -22.61
CA VAL A 9 9.50 -28.36 -22.46
C VAL A 9 9.78 -27.70 -23.82
N VAL A 10 9.45 -26.42 -23.96
CA VAL A 10 10.18 -25.49 -24.83
C VAL A 10 10.64 -24.34 -23.94
N VAL A 11 11.73 -24.60 -23.22
CA VAL A 11 12.60 -23.58 -22.64
C VAL A 11 13.41 -23.03 -23.80
N ILE A 12 13.11 -21.80 -24.24
CA ILE A 12 14.00 -21.03 -25.09
C ILE A 12 14.71 -20.05 -24.17
N GLY A 13 15.94 -20.41 -23.78
CA GLY A 13 16.89 -19.48 -23.20
C GLY A 13 17.62 -18.73 -24.32
N VAL A 14 17.82 -17.43 -24.12
CA VAL A 14 18.79 -16.65 -24.88
C VAL A 14 19.80 -16.09 -23.88
N PHE A 15 21.01 -16.62 -23.92
CA PHE A 15 22.19 -16.07 -23.25
C PHE A 15 23.21 -15.75 -24.34
N ALA A 16 23.45 -14.46 -24.59
CA ALA A 16 24.62 -13.97 -25.30
C ALA A 16 25.06 -12.63 -24.71
N LEU A 17 26.35 -12.57 -24.42
CA LEU A 17 27.09 -11.57 -23.67
C LEU A 17 27.46 -10.36 -24.53
N GLY A 18 27.28 -9.13 -24.03
CA GLY A 18 28.14 -7.99 -24.35
C GLY A 18 27.47 -6.70 -24.85
N LEU A 19 27.74 -5.62 -24.10
CA LEU A 19 27.74 -4.19 -24.45
C LEU A 19 26.48 -3.36 -24.16
N ALA A 20 26.71 -2.34 -23.33
CA ALA A 20 25.74 -1.43 -22.72
C ALA A 20 24.96 -0.58 -23.73
N ILE A 21 23.63 -0.64 -23.68
CA ILE A 21 22.70 0.43 -24.09
C ILE A 21 21.51 0.39 -23.11
N GLY A 22 21.05 1.57 -22.69
CA GLY A 22 20.18 1.86 -21.54
C GLY A 22 19.10 0.85 -21.17
N VAL A 23 18.98 0.59 -19.86
CA VAL A 23 17.80 -0.02 -19.25
C VAL A 23 16.64 0.96 -19.42
N SER A 24 15.92 0.86 -20.53
CA SER A 24 14.53 1.28 -20.60
C SER A 24 13.74 0.27 -19.78
N SER A 25 13.01 0.73 -18.76
CA SER A 25 12.07 -0.08 -18.00
C SER A 25 11.13 -0.78 -18.98
N ALA A 26 11.38 -2.05 -19.26
CA ALA A 26 10.46 -2.89 -19.98
C ALA A 26 9.38 -3.30 -18.97
N GLU A 27 8.16 -2.80 -19.16
CA GLU A 27 6.97 -3.35 -18.51
C GLU A 27 6.91 -4.84 -18.85
N ILE A 28 7.12 -5.68 -17.82
CA ILE A 28 6.87 -7.12 -17.92
C ILE A 28 5.34 -7.27 -17.92
N GLU A 29 4.73 -7.20 -19.10
CA GLU A 29 3.31 -7.56 -19.25
C GLU A 29 3.19 -9.09 -19.30
N ALA A 30 3.11 -9.70 -18.11
CA ALA A 30 2.63 -11.06 -17.96
C ALA A 30 1.12 -11.08 -18.21
N THR A 31 0.72 -11.28 -19.47
CA THR A 31 -0.69 -11.40 -19.86
C THR A 31 -1.27 -12.68 -19.29
N THR A 32 -2.04 -12.54 -18.21
CA THR A 32 -2.91 -13.58 -17.67
C THR A 32 -4.35 -13.16 -17.95
N GLU A 33 -5.23 -14.09 -18.32
CA GLU A 33 -6.65 -13.84 -18.60
C GLU A 33 -7.44 -13.41 -17.34
N LYS A 34 -7.15 -12.21 -16.81
CA LYS A 34 -7.87 -11.50 -15.75
C LYS A 34 -7.29 -10.08 -15.75
N GLY A 35 -8.16 -9.08 -15.92
CA GLY A 35 -7.80 -7.69 -16.21
C GLY A 35 -6.55 -7.17 -15.48
N THR A 36 -5.71 -6.45 -16.22
CA THR A 36 -4.47 -5.85 -15.73
C THR A 36 -4.75 -5.03 -14.47
N THR A 37 -4.19 -5.47 -13.34
CA THR A 37 -4.35 -4.78 -12.06
C THR A 37 -3.28 -3.69 -12.00
N LYS A 38 -3.68 -2.42 -11.94
CA LYS A 38 -2.76 -1.30 -11.80
C LYS A 38 -2.14 -1.32 -10.41
N VAL A 39 -0.81 -1.38 -10.34
CA VAL A 39 -0.04 -1.32 -9.09
C VAL A 39 0.53 0.10 -8.93
N THR A 40 0.43 0.65 -7.72
CA THR A 40 1.08 1.91 -7.32
C THR A 40 2.14 1.59 -6.27
N GLU A 41 3.34 2.14 -6.40
CA GLU A 41 4.47 1.81 -5.53
C GLU A 41 5.00 3.07 -4.83
N TYR A 42 5.53 2.89 -3.61
CA TYR A 42 6.31 3.90 -2.91
C TYR A 42 7.38 3.21 -2.06
N GLY A 43 8.65 3.45 -2.40
CA GLY A 43 9.77 2.77 -1.76
C GLY A 43 9.65 1.25 -1.91
N LYS A 44 9.51 0.55 -0.78
CA LYS A 44 9.30 -0.90 -0.73
C LYS A 44 7.82 -1.30 -0.65
N GLY A 45 6.93 -0.32 -0.44
CA GLY A 45 5.50 -0.53 -0.33
C GLY A 45 4.81 -0.49 -1.69
N TYR A 46 3.68 -1.16 -1.79
CA TYR A 46 2.84 -1.12 -2.99
C TYR A 46 1.36 -1.28 -2.66
N ARG A 47 0.53 -0.77 -3.55
CA ARG A 47 -0.93 -0.89 -3.51
C ARG A 47 -1.47 -1.39 -4.83
N PHE A 48 -2.54 -2.17 -4.76
CA PHE A 48 -3.41 -2.41 -5.90
C PHE A 48 -4.85 -2.68 -5.49
N ASP A 49 -5.79 -2.40 -6.40
CA ASP A 49 -7.21 -2.53 -6.13
C ASP A 49 -7.76 -3.74 -6.88
N LYS A 50 -8.50 -4.62 -6.18
CA LYS A 50 -9.05 -5.84 -6.76
C LYS A 50 -10.36 -6.24 -6.11
N ASN A 51 -11.41 -6.34 -6.92
CA ASN A 51 -12.76 -6.74 -6.50
C ASN A 51 -13.31 -5.88 -5.33
N GLY A 52 -13.05 -4.57 -5.35
CA GLY A 52 -13.49 -3.65 -4.29
C GLY A 52 -12.62 -3.63 -3.03
N TRP A 53 -11.53 -4.40 -3.00
CA TRP A 53 -10.54 -4.35 -1.93
C TRP A 53 -9.31 -3.55 -2.37
N ILE A 54 -8.78 -2.75 -1.45
CA ILE A 54 -7.47 -2.12 -1.56
C ILE A 54 -6.47 -3.04 -0.85
N TYR A 55 -5.54 -3.59 -1.61
CA TYR A 55 -4.43 -4.37 -1.07
C TYR A 55 -3.24 -3.44 -0.90
N VAL A 56 -2.65 -3.42 0.29
CA VAL A 56 -1.47 -2.62 0.60
C VAL A 56 -0.41 -3.51 1.22
N HIS A 57 0.82 -3.39 0.74
CA HIS A 57 2.01 -3.92 1.37
C HIS A 57 2.88 -2.74 1.83
N ILE A 58 3.35 -2.82 3.07
CA ILE A 58 4.28 -1.87 3.69
C ILE A 58 5.35 -2.66 4.44
N GLU A 59 6.59 -2.19 4.42
CA GLU A 59 7.69 -2.83 5.15
C GLU A 59 8.78 -1.85 5.56
N GLY A 60 9.57 -2.24 6.56
CA GLY A 60 10.69 -1.45 7.08
C GLY A 60 10.53 -1.08 8.55
N GLU A 61 11.29 -0.06 8.95
CA GLU A 61 11.21 0.52 10.29
C GLU A 61 9.84 1.19 10.51
N PRO A 62 9.39 1.39 11.76
CA PRO A 62 8.02 1.78 12.02
C PRO A 62 7.58 3.05 11.27
N TYR A 63 8.43 4.09 11.27
CA TYR A 63 8.17 5.31 10.51
C TYR A 63 8.08 5.07 9.00
N GLU A 64 8.95 4.22 8.42
CA GLU A 64 8.95 3.93 6.98
C GLU A 64 7.67 3.21 6.56
N ARG A 65 7.19 2.26 7.38
CA ARG A 65 5.90 1.59 7.16
C ARG A 65 4.76 2.58 7.20
N GLY A 66 4.77 3.47 8.19
CA GLY A 66 3.77 4.51 8.36
C GLY A 66 3.69 5.42 7.14
N PHE A 67 4.83 5.92 6.67
CA PHE A 67 4.88 6.80 5.50
C PHE A 67 4.43 6.09 4.23
N GLN A 68 4.86 4.83 4.01
CA GLN A 68 4.37 4.02 2.89
C GLN A 68 2.84 3.89 2.94
N HIS A 69 2.27 3.59 4.10
CA HIS A 69 0.82 3.48 4.27
C HIS A 69 0.13 4.81 3.97
N GLY A 70 0.55 5.90 4.63
CA GLY A 70 -0.01 7.23 4.44
C GLY A 70 0.00 7.66 2.97
N TYR A 71 1.12 7.46 2.27
CA TYR A 71 1.26 7.79 0.86
C TYR A 71 0.36 6.94 -0.06
N LEU A 72 0.32 5.62 0.13
CA LEU A 72 -0.38 4.69 -0.78
C LEU A 72 -1.91 4.76 -0.67
N VAL A 73 -2.45 5.22 0.47
CA VAL A 73 -3.90 5.37 0.70
C VAL A 73 -4.29 6.80 1.13
N ALA A 74 -3.50 7.80 0.72
CA ALA A 74 -3.71 9.20 1.09
C ALA A 74 -5.14 9.68 0.76
N SER A 75 -5.63 9.34 -0.45
CA SER A 75 -6.97 9.70 -0.91
C SER A 75 -8.06 9.18 0.03
N GLU A 76 -7.96 7.93 0.46
CA GLU A 76 -8.95 7.30 1.35
C GLU A 76 -8.88 7.87 2.77
N LEU A 77 -7.67 8.20 3.25
CA LEU A 77 -7.48 8.85 4.55
C LEU A 77 -8.07 10.27 4.57
N ASP A 78 -7.93 11.03 3.48
CA ASP A 78 -8.53 12.35 3.34
C ASP A 78 -10.07 12.28 3.34
N GLU A 79 -10.64 11.37 2.55
CA GLU A 79 -12.09 11.16 2.46
C GLU A 79 -12.71 10.73 3.80
N ILE A 80 -12.08 9.79 4.51
CA ILE A 80 -12.59 9.34 5.81
C ILE A 80 -12.42 10.43 6.87
N LEU A 81 -11.35 11.23 6.84
CA LEU A 81 -11.15 12.34 7.77
C LEU A 81 -12.22 13.43 7.60
N GLU A 82 -12.57 13.79 6.36
CA GLU A 82 -13.67 14.72 6.07
C GLU A 82 -15.00 14.16 6.61
N SER A 83 -15.28 12.89 6.31
CA SER A 83 -16.49 12.20 6.78
C SER A 83 -16.58 12.18 8.31
N LEU A 84 -15.47 11.88 9.00
CA LEU A 84 -15.40 11.86 10.46
C LEU A 84 -15.62 13.25 11.06
N LYS A 85 -15.00 14.30 10.49
CA LYS A 85 -15.23 15.69 10.93
C LYS A 85 -16.70 16.07 10.85
N TYR A 86 -17.37 15.72 9.75
CA TYR A 86 -18.80 15.99 9.56
C TYR A 86 -19.66 15.20 10.54
N LEU A 87 -19.50 13.87 10.59
CA LEU A 87 -20.35 12.98 11.39
C LEU A 87 -20.20 13.21 12.90
N THR A 88 -18.98 13.41 13.37
CA THR A 88 -18.73 13.66 14.81
C THR A 88 -19.37 14.97 15.25
N TYR A 89 -19.26 16.02 14.44
CA TYR A 89 -19.92 17.28 14.72
C TYR A 89 -21.44 17.15 14.70
N TRP A 90 -21.99 16.50 13.68
CA TRP A 90 -23.43 16.28 13.56
C TRP A 90 -24.01 15.50 14.75
N ASN A 91 -23.33 14.45 15.20
CA ASN A 91 -23.84 13.57 16.24
C ASN A 91 -23.64 14.10 17.68
N THR A 92 -22.62 14.94 17.91
CA THR A 92 -22.22 15.32 19.28
C THR A 92 -22.14 16.82 19.53
N GLY A 93 -22.17 17.64 18.48
CA GLY A 93 -21.87 19.07 18.54
C GLY A 93 -20.42 19.41 18.87
N LYS A 94 -19.53 18.41 18.98
CA LYS A 94 -18.09 18.60 19.23
C LYS A 94 -17.34 18.63 17.92
N ARG A 95 -16.37 19.55 17.82
CA ARG A 95 -15.47 19.63 16.67
C ARG A 95 -14.36 18.59 16.78
N TRP A 96 -13.69 18.32 15.65
CA TRP A 96 -12.67 17.28 15.54
C TRP A 96 -11.52 17.42 16.55
N ASP A 97 -11.08 18.64 16.84
CA ASP A 97 -10.04 18.96 17.82
C ASP A 97 -10.34 18.39 19.21
N PHE A 98 -11.61 18.39 19.64
CA PHE A 98 -12.00 17.77 20.92
C PHE A 98 -11.66 16.28 20.97
N PHE A 99 -11.84 15.56 19.85
CA PHE A 99 -11.57 14.12 19.78
C PHE A 99 -10.08 13.82 19.64
N VAL A 100 -9.34 14.67 18.93
CA VAL A 100 -7.88 14.60 18.86
C VAL A 100 -7.28 14.76 20.26
N ASP A 101 -7.67 15.81 20.99
CA ASP A 101 -7.17 16.09 22.34
C ASP A 101 -7.52 14.95 23.33
N ALA A 102 -8.75 14.44 23.24
CA ALA A 102 -9.18 13.32 24.09
C ALA A 102 -8.43 12.04 23.74
N GLY A 103 -8.23 11.76 22.45
CA GLY A 103 -7.52 10.59 21.96
C GLY A 103 -6.05 10.60 22.39
N GLU A 104 -5.37 11.74 22.23
CA GLU A 104 -4.00 11.93 22.68
C GLU A 104 -3.87 11.63 24.18
N LYS A 105 -4.70 12.28 25.00
CA LYS A 105 -4.67 12.11 26.46
C LYS A 105 -4.95 10.69 26.93
N LEU A 106 -5.87 9.99 26.25
CA LEU A 106 -6.31 8.65 26.66
C LEU A 106 -5.41 7.54 26.13
N PHE A 107 -4.88 7.67 24.91
CA PHE A 107 -4.24 6.54 24.24
C PHE A 107 -2.72 6.68 24.13
N VAL A 108 -2.17 7.86 23.82
CA VAL A 108 -0.71 8.03 23.59
C VAL A 108 0.16 7.51 24.75
N PRO A 109 -0.17 7.71 26.04
CA PRO A 109 0.62 7.17 27.15
C PRO A 109 0.65 5.62 27.25
N ARG A 110 -0.16 4.92 26.45
CA ARG A 110 -0.33 3.46 26.48
C ARG A 110 0.01 2.79 25.15
N ILE A 111 0.35 3.58 24.12
CA ILE A 111 0.72 3.06 22.81
C ILE A 111 2.24 2.84 22.81
N ASP A 112 2.69 1.68 22.34
CA ASP A 112 4.11 1.37 22.22
C ASP A 112 4.82 2.30 21.22
N GLU A 113 6.11 2.55 21.44
CA GLU A 113 6.91 3.46 20.61
C GLU A 113 6.93 3.08 19.12
N GLU A 114 6.86 1.77 18.82
CA GLU A 114 6.75 1.28 17.45
C GLU A 114 5.50 1.84 16.76
N PHE A 115 4.33 1.73 17.39
CA PHE A 115 3.09 2.23 16.81
C PHE A 115 3.06 3.76 16.75
N LEU A 116 3.66 4.46 17.72
CA LEU A 116 3.81 5.92 17.64
C LEU A 116 4.69 6.34 16.46
N GLY A 117 5.76 5.59 16.18
CA GLY A 117 6.61 5.79 15.02
C GLY A 117 5.84 5.58 13.71
N GLU A 118 5.02 4.53 13.63
CA GLU A 118 4.17 4.26 12.46
C GLU A 118 3.09 5.33 12.28
N MET A 119 2.38 5.74 13.35
CA MET A 119 1.39 6.82 13.31
C MET A 119 2.00 8.16 12.84
N LYS A 120 3.23 8.46 13.29
CA LYS A 120 3.96 9.63 12.82
C LYS A 120 4.24 9.55 11.32
N GLY A 121 4.68 8.40 10.81
CA GLY A 121 4.89 8.20 9.38
C GLY A 121 3.61 8.39 8.56
N ILE A 122 2.45 7.93 9.06
CA ILE A 122 1.16 8.11 8.36
C ILE A 122 0.77 9.59 8.24
N ALA A 123 1.19 10.42 9.20
CA ALA A 123 0.78 11.82 9.30
C ALA A 123 1.66 12.82 8.51
N GLU A 124 2.82 12.38 8.00
CA GLU A 124 3.78 13.19 7.24
C GLU A 124 3.69 12.92 5.74
#